data_AF-A0A963A6Y3-F1
#
_entry.id   AF-A0A963A6Y3-F1
#
_cell.length_a   1.000
_cell.length_b   1.000
_cell.length_c   1.000
_cell.angle_alpha   90.00
_cell.angle_beta   90.00
_cell.angle_gamma   90.00
#
_symmetry.space_group_name_H-M   'P 1'
#
loop_
_entity.id
_entity.type
_entity.pdbx_description
1 polymer ?
#
loop_
_entity_poly.entity_id
_entity_poly.type
_entity_poly.pdbx_seq_one_letter_code
_entity_poly.pdbx_strand_id
1 'polypeptide(L)'
;FVRTLDEAGEVVQALAENGLRRGEQGLRLIMMCELPSNAVLAAEFLEYFDGFSIGSNDMTQLTLGLDRDSSLVAHRFDERDPAVKKMLSMAISACNAQQKYIGICGQGPSDHPDLAKWLLDQGITSISLNPDSVIDTWLFMAGEGTR
;
A
#
# COMPACT_ATOMS: atom_id res chain seq x y z
N PHE A 1 -8.59 4.09 6.07
CA PHE A 1 -8.07 3.90 7.43
C PHE A 1 -8.90 2.89 8.22
N VAL A 2 -8.95 1.64 7.73
CA VAL A 2 -9.72 0.55 8.36
C VAL A 2 -8.82 -0.16 9.37
N ARG A 3 -9.11 -0.04 10.66
CA ARG A 3 -8.24 -0.46 11.76
C ARG A 3 -8.42 -1.93 12.14
N THR A 4 -9.65 -2.41 12.12
CA THR A 4 -10.06 -3.75 12.58
C THR A 4 -10.91 -4.47 11.55
N LEU A 5 -11.03 -5.80 11.69
CA LEU A 5 -11.90 -6.61 10.83
C LEU A 5 -13.39 -6.24 11.01
N ASP A 6 -13.78 -5.81 12.20
CA ASP A 6 -15.13 -5.30 12.46
C ASP A 6 -15.40 -4.03 11.64
N GLU A 7 -14.48 -3.06 11.65
CA GLU A 7 -14.59 -1.85 10.81
C GLU A 7 -14.64 -2.22 9.31
N ALA A 8 -13.90 -3.25 8.88
CA ALA A 8 -13.97 -3.73 7.49
C ALA A 8 -15.36 -4.26 7.13
N GLY A 9 -15.95 -5.09 8.00
CA GLY A 9 -17.30 -5.63 7.82
C GLY A 9 -18.36 -4.54 7.83
N GLU A 10 -18.30 -3.62 8.80
CA GLU A 10 -19.23 -2.49 8.94
C GLU A 10 -19.22 -1.60 7.70
N VAL A 11 -18.05 -1.26 7.17
CA VAL A 11 -17.95 -0.41 5.96
C VAL A 11 -18.48 -1.14 4.73
N VAL A 12 -18.16 -2.43 4.54
CA VAL A 12 -18.69 -3.21 3.40
C VAL A 12 -20.22 -3.32 3.48
N GLN A 13 -20.76 -3.52 4.68
CA GLN A 13 -22.21 -3.54 4.89
C GLN A 13 -22.84 -2.18 4.60
N ALA A 14 -22.27 -1.09 5.13
CA ALA A 14 -22.77 0.26 4.89
C ALA A 14 -22.77 0.62 3.39
N LEU A 15 -21.72 0.23 2.65
CA LEU A 15 -21.68 0.38 1.19
C LEU A 15 -22.82 -0.40 0.52
N ALA A 16 -23.05 -1.64 0.93
CA ALA A 16 -24.10 -2.50 0.38
C ALA A 16 -25.53 -1.99 0.66
N GLU A 17 -25.77 -1.38 1.83
CA GLU A 17 -27.03 -0.73 2.20
C GLU A 17 -27.30 0.53 1.35
N ASN A 18 -26.24 1.18 0.87
CA ASN A 18 -26.30 2.34 -0.04
C ASN A 18 -26.23 1.95 -1.52
N GLY A 19 -26.37 0.65 -1.86
CA GLY A 19 -26.41 0.18 -3.23
C GLY A 19 -25.04 0.00 -3.91
N LEU A 20 -23.94 0.03 -3.16
CA LEU A 20 -22.57 -0.19 -3.64
C LEU A 20 -22.08 -1.57 -3.19
N ARG A 21 -22.45 -2.62 -3.93
CA ARG A 21 -22.10 -4.00 -3.61
C ARG A 21 -20.93 -4.50 -4.45
N ARG A 22 -19.93 -5.09 -3.78
CA ARG A 22 -18.78 -5.73 -4.43
C ARG A 22 -19.25 -6.75 -5.46
N GLY A 23 -18.73 -6.67 -6.68
CA GLY A 23 -19.08 -7.55 -7.80
C GLY A 23 -20.31 -7.11 -8.60
N GLU A 24 -21.18 -6.23 -8.07
CA GLU A 24 -22.31 -5.70 -8.82
C GLU A 24 -21.85 -4.59 -9.77
N GLN A 25 -22.32 -4.63 -11.02
CA GLN A 25 -21.90 -3.68 -12.07
C GLN A 25 -20.37 -3.58 -12.25
N GLY A 26 -19.63 -4.63 -11.87
CA GLY A 26 -18.17 -4.65 -11.92
C GLY A 26 -17.48 -3.83 -10.83
N LEU A 27 -18.21 -3.40 -9.78
CA LEU A 27 -17.64 -2.68 -8.66
C LEU A 27 -16.59 -3.54 -7.94
N ARG A 28 -15.38 -3.01 -7.81
CA ARG A 28 -14.29 -3.57 -7.02
C ARG A 28 -14.03 -2.71 -5.80
N LEU A 29 -13.85 -3.32 -4.64
CA LEU A 29 -13.53 -2.64 -3.40
C LEU A 29 -12.05 -2.86 -3.07
N ILE A 30 -11.26 -1.78 -3.06
CA ILE A 30 -9.85 -1.81 -2.71
C ILE A 30 -9.66 -1.14 -1.36
N MET A 31 -8.99 -1.81 -0.42
CA MET A 31 -8.65 -1.20 0.87
C MET A 31 -7.30 -0.50 0.80
N MET A 32 -7.21 0.69 1.41
CA MET A 32 -5.90 1.26 1.70
C MET A 32 -5.23 0.47 2.83
N CYS A 33 -4.11 -0.19 2.56
CA CYS A 33 -3.32 -0.92 3.54
C CYS A 33 -2.27 0.03 4.12
N GLU A 34 -2.62 0.68 5.22
CA GLU A 34 -1.89 1.85 5.74
C GLU A 34 -1.65 1.80 7.27
N LEU A 35 -2.13 0.75 7.95
CA LEU A 35 -1.82 0.50 9.35
C LEU A 35 -1.09 -0.84 9.51
N PRO A 36 -0.25 -0.99 10.55
CA PRO A 36 0.41 -2.27 10.84
C PRO A 36 -0.56 -3.44 11.03
N SER A 37 -1.75 -3.21 11.59
CA SER A 37 -2.78 -4.26 11.72
C SER A 37 -3.21 -4.82 10.36
N ASN A 38 -3.29 -3.96 9.33
CA ASN A 38 -3.66 -4.35 7.97
C ASN A 38 -2.61 -5.27 7.35
N ALA A 39 -1.32 -5.05 7.65
CA ALA A 39 -0.24 -5.89 7.16
C ALA A 39 -0.17 -7.23 7.91
N VAL A 40 -0.29 -7.20 9.24
CA VAL A 40 -0.22 -8.42 10.08
C VAL A 40 -1.42 -9.36 9.84
N LEU A 41 -2.61 -8.80 9.60
CA LEU A 41 -3.85 -9.53 9.32
C LEU A 41 -4.27 -9.42 7.85
N ALA A 42 -3.30 -9.32 6.94
CA ALA A 42 -3.55 -9.02 5.54
C ALA A 42 -4.49 -10.02 4.86
N ALA A 43 -4.36 -11.32 5.18
CA ALA A 43 -5.18 -12.36 4.59
C ALA A 43 -6.66 -12.23 5.00
N GLU A 44 -6.90 -11.92 6.27
CA GLU A 44 -8.21 -11.75 6.88
C GLU A 44 -8.90 -10.48 6.37
N PHE A 45 -8.18 -9.36 6.29
CA PHE A 45 -8.72 -8.15 5.67
C PHE A 45 -9.07 -8.39 4.21
N LEU A 46 -8.27 -9.16 3.46
CA LEU A 46 -8.55 -9.45 2.06
C LEU A 46 -9.89 -10.19 1.85
N GLU A 47 -10.47 -10.86 2.85
CA GLU A 47 -11.79 -11.48 2.69
C GLU A 47 -12.87 -10.43 2.30
N TYR A 48 -12.70 -9.19 2.76
CA TYR A 48 -13.60 -8.07 2.55
C TYR A 48 -13.31 -7.26 1.26
N PHE A 49 -12.11 -7.38 0.68
CA PHE A 49 -11.66 -6.51 -0.41
C PHE A 49 -11.08 -7.29 -1.62
N ASP A 50 -11.11 -6.67 -2.81
CA ASP A 50 -10.58 -7.21 -4.07
C ASP A 50 -9.07 -6.96 -4.26
N GLY A 51 -8.43 -6.43 -3.22
CA GLY A 51 -7.02 -6.09 -3.19
C GLY A 51 -6.72 -4.89 -2.33
N PHE A 52 -5.46 -4.50 -2.31
CA PHE A 52 -4.95 -3.39 -1.51
C PHE A 52 -4.25 -2.32 -2.34
N SER A 53 -4.30 -1.10 -1.82
CA SER A 53 -3.36 -0.04 -2.16
C SER A 53 -2.59 0.33 -0.91
N ILE A 54 -1.29 0.10 -0.89
CA ILE A 54 -0.46 0.42 0.29
C ILE A 54 -0.34 1.95 0.41
N GLY A 55 -0.73 2.49 1.56
CA GLY A 55 -0.42 3.86 1.95
C GLY A 55 0.89 3.89 2.72
N SER A 56 2.03 4.01 2.03
CA SER A 56 3.36 3.82 2.63
C SER A 56 3.72 4.90 3.66
N ASN A 57 3.14 6.09 3.50
CA ASN A 57 3.27 7.19 4.45
C ASN A 57 2.79 6.81 5.85
N ASP A 58 1.50 6.51 5.99
CA ASP A 58 0.91 6.15 7.28
C ASP A 58 1.41 4.80 7.78
N MET A 59 1.68 3.85 6.89
CA MET A 59 2.33 2.60 7.25
C MET A 59 3.68 2.86 7.94
N THR A 60 4.49 3.78 7.42
CA THR A 60 5.78 4.15 8.00
C THR A 60 5.61 4.88 9.32
N GLN A 61 4.73 5.89 9.38
CA GLN A 61 4.45 6.66 10.60
C GLN A 61 4.03 5.74 11.75
N LEU A 62 3.07 4.85 11.51
CA LEU A 62 2.52 3.97 12.54
C LEU A 62 3.45 2.79 12.88
N THR A 63 4.22 2.28 11.92
CA THR A 63 5.19 1.20 12.19
C THR A 63 6.35 1.72 13.03
N LEU A 64 6.82 2.94 12.77
CA LEU A 64 7.98 3.52 13.45
C LEU A 64 7.60 4.41 14.66
N GLY A 65 6.31 4.70 14.85
CA GLY A 65 5.82 5.56 15.93
C GLY A 65 6.24 7.01 15.76
N LEU A 66 6.12 7.55 14.55
CA LEU A 66 6.61 8.87 14.15
C LEU A 66 5.49 9.73 13.55
N ASP A 67 5.61 11.04 13.73
CA ASP A 67 4.89 12.05 12.95
C ASP A 67 5.91 12.67 11.99
N ARG A 68 5.68 12.51 10.68
CA ARG A 68 6.62 12.99 9.65
C ARG A 68 6.63 14.52 9.51
N ASP A 69 5.60 15.20 9.98
CA ASP A 69 5.51 16.66 9.94
C ASP A 69 6.15 17.30 11.18
N SER A 70 6.46 16.49 12.19
CA SER A 70 7.16 16.92 13.39
C SER A 70 8.66 17.05 13.14
N SER A 71 9.16 18.29 13.07
CA SER A 71 10.59 18.60 12.87
C SER A 71 11.53 17.95 13.89
N LEU A 72 11.02 17.55 15.06
CA LEU A 72 11.76 16.85 16.11
C LEU A 72 12.16 15.42 15.69
N VAL A 73 11.34 14.74 14.88
CA VAL A 73 11.49 13.31 14.57
C VAL A 73 11.40 12.97 13.09
N ALA A 74 11.03 13.90 12.22
CA ALA A 74 10.86 13.69 10.77
C ALA A 74 12.10 13.09 10.09
N HIS A 75 13.31 13.40 10.58
CA HIS A 75 14.57 12.83 10.08
C HIS A 75 14.69 11.31 10.25
N ARG A 76 13.79 10.68 11.01
CA ARG A 76 13.72 9.22 11.22
C ARG A 76 12.69 8.53 10.31
N PHE A 77 11.93 9.29 9.54
CA PHE A 77 10.98 8.73 8.57
C PHE A 77 11.77 8.12 7.41
N ASP A 78 11.67 6.80 7.23
CA ASP A 78 12.23 6.09 6.08
C ASP A 78 11.34 4.90 5.71
N GLU A 79 10.73 4.96 4.53
CA GLU A 79 9.87 3.89 4.00
C GLU A 79 10.65 2.61 3.68
N ARG A 80 11.99 2.69 3.66
CA ARG A 80 12.89 1.55 3.42
C ARG A 80 13.31 0.86 4.71
N ASP A 81 12.91 1.37 5.87
CA ASP A 81 13.23 0.77 7.17
C ASP A 81 12.84 -0.73 7.17
N PRO A 82 13.67 -1.62 7.73
CA PRO A 82 13.39 -3.06 7.73
C PRO A 82 12.01 -3.44 8.31
N ALA A 83 11.53 -2.72 9.32
CA ALA A 83 10.20 -2.95 9.90
C ALA A 83 9.10 -2.58 8.90
N VAL A 84 9.24 -1.44 8.22
CA VAL A 84 8.29 -1.00 7.18
C VAL A 84 8.29 -1.99 6.02
N LYS A 85 9.48 -2.34 5.48
CA LYS A 85 9.61 -3.35 4.43
C LYS A 85 8.97 -4.68 4.82
N LYS A 86 9.03 -5.08 6.09
CA LYS A 86 8.34 -6.29 6.56
C LYS A 86 6.82 -6.16 6.43
N MET A 87 6.25 -5.02 6.81
CA MET A 87 4.81 -4.75 6.65
C MET A 87 4.40 -4.73 5.17
N LEU A 88 5.18 -4.08 4.32
CA LEU A 88 4.94 -4.06 2.86
C LEU A 88 4.97 -5.48 2.28
N SER A 89 5.99 -6.26 2.63
CA SER A 89 6.16 -7.65 2.17
C SER A 89 5.00 -8.55 2.60
N MET A 90 4.49 -8.40 3.83
CA MET A 90 3.31 -9.14 4.32
C MET A 90 2.07 -8.83 3.47
N ALA A 91 1.77 -7.55 3.24
CA ALA A 91 0.63 -7.12 2.44
C ALA A 91 0.73 -7.62 0.99
N ILE A 92 1.90 -7.47 0.36
CA ILE A 92 2.15 -7.91 -1.02
C ILE A 92 2.00 -9.43 -1.13
N SER A 93 2.62 -10.18 -0.21
CA SER A 93 2.57 -11.65 -0.21
C SER A 93 1.14 -12.16 -0.06
N ALA A 94 0.34 -11.56 0.82
CA ALA A 94 -1.06 -11.95 1.04
C ALA A 94 -1.92 -11.71 -0.21
N CYS A 95 -1.78 -10.54 -0.86
CA CYS A 95 -2.49 -10.26 -2.10
C CYS A 95 -2.09 -11.22 -3.22
N ASN A 96 -0.78 -11.46 -3.41
CA ASN A 96 -0.27 -12.35 -4.45
C ASN A 96 -0.73 -13.80 -4.23
N ALA A 97 -0.72 -14.28 -2.99
CA ALA A 97 -1.20 -15.63 -2.65
C ALA A 97 -2.69 -15.83 -2.96
N GLN A 98 -3.50 -14.76 -2.86
CA GLN A 98 -4.92 -14.77 -3.20
C GLN A 98 -5.22 -14.28 -4.63
N GLN A 99 -4.19 -13.99 -5.43
CA GLN A 99 -4.33 -13.42 -6.78
C GLN A 99 -5.17 -12.13 -6.82
N LYS A 100 -5.06 -11.30 -5.77
CA LYS A 100 -5.77 -10.02 -5.62
C LYS A 100 -4.87 -8.85 -5.99
N TYR A 101 -5.50 -7.71 -6.28
CA TYR A 101 -4.77 -6.50 -6.64
C TYR A 101 -3.85 -6.03 -5.49
N ILE A 102 -2.66 -5.56 -5.83
CA ILE A 102 -1.76 -4.90 -4.88
C ILE A 102 -1.01 -3.75 -5.55
N GLY A 103 -1.38 -2.53 -5.16
CA GLY A 103 -0.68 -1.31 -5.52
C GLY A 103 0.01 -0.66 -4.33
N ILE A 104 0.80 0.38 -4.61
CA ILE A 104 1.36 1.27 -3.59
C ILE A 104 1.19 2.73 -4.04
N CYS A 105 0.78 3.58 -3.10
CA CYS A 105 0.67 5.02 -3.25
C CYS A 105 1.69 5.69 -2.33
N GLY A 106 2.42 6.68 -2.85
CA GLY A 106 3.42 7.43 -2.10
C GLY A 106 4.53 7.92 -3.01
N GLN A 107 5.31 8.90 -2.54
CA GLN A 107 6.49 9.36 -3.29
C GLN A 107 7.73 8.51 -3.02
N GLY A 108 7.73 7.65 -2.00
CA GLY A 108 8.84 6.76 -1.69
C GLY A 108 9.46 6.04 -2.89
N PRO A 109 8.67 5.39 -3.77
CA PRO A 109 9.22 4.71 -4.94
C PRO A 109 9.88 5.65 -5.96
N SER A 110 9.40 6.88 -6.13
CA SER A 110 10.05 7.88 -7.01
C SER A 110 11.27 8.52 -6.37
N ASP A 111 11.20 8.82 -5.07
CA ASP A 111 12.29 9.46 -4.32
C ASP A 111 13.45 8.48 -4.05
N HIS A 112 13.13 7.18 -4.00
CA HIS A 112 14.06 6.10 -3.71
C HIS A 112 13.94 4.99 -4.78
N PRO A 113 14.70 5.08 -5.89
CA PRO A 113 14.58 4.09 -6.96
C PRO A 113 14.98 2.66 -6.54
N ASP A 114 15.79 2.51 -5.48
CA ASP A 114 16.07 1.20 -4.87
C ASP A 114 14.84 0.60 -4.16
N LEU A 115 13.96 1.44 -3.60
CA LEU A 115 12.67 1.00 -3.07
C LEU A 115 11.73 0.55 -4.19
N ALA A 116 11.62 1.31 -5.28
CA ALA A 116 10.84 0.91 -6.46
C ALA A 116 11.30 -0.45 -7.01
N LYS A 117 12.62 -0.65 -7.14
CA LYS A 117 13.18 -1.94 -7.56
C LYS A 117 12.82 -3.05 -6.58
N TRP A 118 12.99 -2.81 -5.28
CA TRP A 118 12.65 -3.81 -4.26
C TRP A 118 11.16 -4.18 -4.29
N LEU A 119 10.26 -3.22 -4.50
CA LEU A 119 8.81 -3.46 -4.63
C LEU A 119 8.49 -4.33 -5.86
N LEU A 120 9.17 -4.10 -6.98
CA LEU A 120 9.06 -4.95 -8.16
C LEU A 120 9.52 -6.38 -7.86
N ASP A 121 10.66 -6.54 -7.17
CA ASP A 121 11.17 -7.85 -6.75
C ASP A 121 10.24 -8.57 -5.76
N GLN A 122 9.46 -7.82 -4.96
CA GLN A 122 8.41 -8.38 -4.10
C GLN A 122 7.14 -8.78 -4.86
N GLY A 123 6.98 -8.35 -6.12
CA GLY A 123 5.80 -8.63 -6.93
C GLY A 123 4.65 -7.65 -6.71
N ILE A 124 4.93 -6.35 -6.53
CA ILE A 124 3.90 -5.30 -6.60
C ILE A 124 3.28 -5.27 -8.01
N THR A 125 1.97 -5.01 -8.13
CA THR A 125 1.30 -4.96 -9.44
C THR A 125 1.17 -3.55 -10.02
N SER A 126 1.23 -2.52 -9.18
CA SER A 126 1.19 -1.12 -9.62
C SER A 126 1.93 -0.20 -8.64
N ILE A 127 2.43 0.91 -9.16
CA ILE A 127 3.01 2.01 -8.39
C ILE A 127 2.33 3.30 -8.84
N SER A 128 1.70 4.02 -7.92
CA SER A 128 1.01 5.28 -8.19
C SER A 128 1.85 6.46 -7.73
N LEU A 129 2.29 7.28 -8.69
CA LEU A 129 3.23 8.38 -8.51
C LEU A 129 2.61 9.73 -8.87
N ASN A 130 3.29 10.82 -8.51
CA ASN A 130 2.91 12.13 -9.02
C ASN A 130 3.21 12.20 -10.53
N PRO A 131 2.40 12.92 -11.34
CA PRO A 131 2.56 12.94 -12.79
C PRO A 131 3.95 13.35 -13.29
N ASP A 132 4.64 14.21 -12.55
CA ASP A 132 5.99 14.69 -12.84
C ASP A 132 7.09 13.64 -12.65
N SER A 133 6.88 12.65 -11.77
CA SER A 133 7.87 11.59 -11.49
C SER A 133 7.61 10.26 -12.24
N VAL A 134 6.51 10.16 -13.00
CA VAL A 134 6.12 8.94 -13.74
C VAL A 134 7.17 8.54 -14.78
N ILE A 135 7.61 9.48 -15.63
CA ILE A 135 8.49 9.16 -16.76
C ILE A 135 9.86 8.68 -16.27
N ASP A 136 10.45 9.41 -15.34
CA ASP A 136 11.78 9.08 -14.79
C ASP A 136 11.76 7.72 -14.08
N THR A 137 10.72 7.46 -13.28
CA THR A 137 10.57 6.18 -12.58
C THR A 137 10.35 5.03 -13.55
N TRP A 138 9.53 5.23 -14.60
CA TRP A 138 9.30 4.22 -15.63
C TRP A 138 10.59 3.87 -16.37
N LEU A 139 11.33 4.87 -16.87
CA LEU A 139 12.60 4.64 -17.58
C LEU A 139 13.63 3.93 -16.69
N PHE A 140 13.73 4.32 -15.41
CA PHE A 140 14.57 3.62 -14.45
C PHE A 140 14.17 2.14 -14.29
N MET A 141 12.88 1.86 -14.11
CA MET A 141 12.37 0.48 -13.96
C MET A 141 12.54 -0.36 -15.23
N ALA A 142 12.50 0.25 -16.41
CA ALA A 142 12.76 -0.40 -17.68
C ALA A 142 14.25 -0.72 -17.92
N GLY A 143 15.16 -0.21 -17.08
CA GLY A 143 16.61 -0.33 -17.28
C GLY A 143 17.16 0.65 -18.31
N GLU A 144 16.37 1.65 -18.72
CA GLU A 144 16.71 2.66 -19.73
C GLU A 144 17.14 3.99 -19.11
N GLY A 145 16.87 4.21 -17.82
CA GLY A 145 17.28 5.40 -17.08
C GLY A 145 18.72 5.32 -16.56
N THR A 146 19.58 6.25 -16.95
CA THR A 146 20.84 6.52 -16.27
C THR A 146 20.55 7.25 -14.95
N ARG A 147 21.00 6.69 -13.83
CA ARG A 147 21.17 7.47 -12.59
C ARG A 147 22.29 8.49 -12.76
#